data_AF-C1MJ90-F1
#
_entry.id   AF-C1MJ90-F1
#
_cell.length_a   1.000
_cell.length_b   1.000
_cell.length_c   1.000
_cell.angle_alpha   90.00
_cell.angle_beta   90.00
_cell.angle_gamma   90.00
#
_symmetry.space_group_name_H-M   'P 1'
#
loop_
_entity.id
_entity.type
_entity.pdbx_description
1 polymer ?
#
loop_
_entity_poly.entity_id
_entity_poly.type
_entity_poly.pdbx_seq_one_letter_code
_entity_poly.pdbx_strand_id
1 'polypeptide(L)'
;MPPPPPPTTTTTAEPGTLSRRSEVQLNQRPARKSRAPISVMRALARKLSEGLDVGSSDDDKSGDANRRGERMRTDAAERLEAVAALRALACANAANRENARALGVIPSLCEIARREHCVEAIGALRNLAHNSEANASEAGACGAIGALAEIIRRRTADARAGGGADASTSSSRFPLAGEDRRVVFAAASALTSLTVKHPENAARLESEKDVREIIEKVIGEGAGEGEEE
;
A
#
# COMPACT_ATOMS: atom_id res chain seq x y z
N MET A 1 9.62 -44.99 -53.89
CA MET A 1 9.13 -43.61 -53.67
C MET A 1 8.64 -43.53 -52.22
N PRO A 2 9.17 -42.64 -51.38
CA PRO A 2 8.69 -42.46 -50.01
C PRO A 2 7.32 -41.72 -50.00
N PRO A 3 6.45 -41.96 -49.00
CA PRO A 3 5.16 -41.29 -48.89
C PRO A 3 5.33 -39.80 -48.50
N PRO A 4 4.38 -38.92 -48.90
CA PRO A 4 4.48 -37.50 -48.63
C PRO A 4 4.32 -37.17 -47.13
N PRO A 5 4.98 -36.11 -46.63
CA PRO A 5 4.87 -35.69 -45.23
C PRO A 5 3.46 -35.15 -44.92
N PRO A 6 2.99 -35.30 -43.67
CA PRO A 6 1.66 -34.84 -43.27
C PRO A 6 1.57 -33.31 -43.23
N PRO A 7 0.36 -32.74 -43.45
CA PRO A 7 0.16 -31.30 -43.52
C PRO A 7 0.39 -30.63 -42.16
N THR A 8 1.21 -29.60 -42.14
CA THR A 8 1.41 -28.71 -41.00
C THR A 8 0.17 -27.84 -40.82
N THR A 9 -0.60 -28.10 -39.76
CA THR A 9 -1.67 -27.21 -39.32
C THR A 9 -1.06 -25.92 -38.78
N THR A 10 -0.98 -24.90 -39.64
CA THR A 10 -0.66 -23.54 -39.22
C THR A 10 -1.94 -22.94 -38.63
N THR A 11 -2.12 -23.08 -37.32
CA THR A 11 -3.12 -22.33 -36.55
C THR A 11 -2.70 -20.87 -36.56
N THR A 12 -3.33 -20.09 -37.45
CA THR A 12 -3.25 -18.64 -37.45
C THR A 12 -4.03 -18.15 -36.22
N ALA A 13 -3.33 -17.80 -35.15
CA ALA A 13 -3.94 -17.16 -33.99
C ALA A 13 -4.22 -15.69 -34.36
N GLU A 14 -5.50 -15.31 -34.39
CA GLU A 14 -5.89 -13.92 -34.58
C GLU A 14 -5.40 -13.06 -33.39
N PRO A 15 -4.79 -11.90 -33.65
CA PRO A 15 -4.35 -10.99 -32.59
C PRO A 15 -5.55 -10.37 -31.90
N GLY A 16 -5.91 -10.91 -30.73
CA GLY A 16 -6.96 -10.34 -29.86
C GLY A 16 -7.80 -11.36 -29.09
N THR A 17 -7.70 -12.66 -29.41
CA THR A 17 -8.41 -13.71 -28.67
C THR A 17 -7.44 -14.50 -27.79
N LEU A 18 -7.77 -14.61 -26.50
CA LEU A 18 -7.00 -15.43 -25.57
C LEU A 18 -7.07 -16.89 -26.04
N SER A 19 -5.92 -17.56 -26.10
CA SER A 19 -5.87 -18.98 -26.42
C SER A 19 -6.69 -19.79 -25.40
N ARG A 20 -7.36 -20.87 -25.82
CA ARG A 20 -8.08 -21.80 -24.91
C ARG A 20 -7.26 -22.20 -23.69
N ARG A 21 -5.94 -22.29 -23.83
CA ARG A 21 -5.02 -22.61 -22.72
C ARG A 21 -4.92 -21.47 -21.69
N SER A 22 -4.97 -20.22 -22.16
CA SER A 22 -5.01 -19.01 -21.33
C SER A 22 -6.37 -18.79 -20.66
N GLU A 23 -7.47 -19.14 -21.32
CA GLU A 23 -8.82 -19.14 -20.72
C GLU A 23 -8.93 -20.16 -19.58
N VAL A 24 -8.41 -21.38 -19.78
CA VAL A 24 -8.38 -22.41 -18.74
C VAL A 24 -7.48 -21.98 -17.57
N GLN A 25 -6.34 -21.35 -17.83
CA GLN A 25 -5.48 -20.78 -16.78
C GLN A 25 -6.14 -19.63 -16.01
N LEU A 26 -6.98 -18.81 -16.65
CA LEU A 26 -7.78 -17.79 -15.97
C LEU A 26 -8.85 -18.42 -15.08
N ASN A 27 -9.55 -19.43 -15.58
CA ASN A 27 -10.62 -20.14 -14.85
C ASN A 27 -10.09 -21.02 -13.71
N GLN A 28 -8.81 -21.42 -13.76
CA GLN A 28 -8.14 -22.20 -12.70
C GLN A 28 -7.39 -21.34 -11.68
N ARG A 29 -7.48 -20.00 -11.76
CA ARG A 29 -6.87 -19.15 -10.72
C ARG A 29 -7.56 -19.42 -9.37
N PRO A 30 -6.79 -19.73 -8.30
CA PRO A 30 -7.34 -19.81 -6.95
C PRO A 30 -8.12 -18.52 -6.65
N ALA A 31 -9.29 -18.62 -6.02
CA ALA A 31 -10.20 -17.48 -5.75
C ALA A 31 -9.52 -16.24 -5.14
N ARG A 32 -8.35 -16.41 -4.50
CA ARG A 32 -7.47 -15.34 -4.01
C ARG A 32 -6.86 -14.44 -5.10
N LYS A 33 -6.95 -14.80 -6.38
CA LYS A 33 -6.45 -14.02 -7.53
C LYS A 33 -7.56 -13.45 -8.41
N SER A 34 -8.83 -13.63 -8.05
CA SER A 34 -9.95 -13.07 -8.82
C SER A 34 -10.06 -11.56 -8.59
N ARG A 35 -10.56 -10.86 -9.60
CA ARG A 35 -10.90 -9.44 -9.49
C ARG A 35 -12.07 -9.30 -8.51
N ALA A 36 -11.97 -8.38 -7.56
CA ALA A 36 -13.09 -8.11 -6.66
C ALA A 36 -14.24 -7.46 -7.45
N PRO A 37 -15.51 -7.72 -7.08
CA PRO A 37 -16.64 -6.99 -7.65
C PRO A 37 -16.45 -5.48 -7.46
N ILE A 38 -16.71 -4.70 -8.50
CA ILE A 38 -16.54 -3.24 -8.45
C ILE A 38 -17.44 -2.59 -7.40
N SER A 39 -18.59 -3.19 -7.11
CA SER A 39 -19.50 -2.76 -6.03
C SER A 39 -18.85 -2.85 -4.65
N VAL A 40 -18.12 -3.94 -4.38
CA VAL A 40 -17.36 -4.12 -3.13
C VAL A 40 -16.26 -3.08 -3.04
N MET A 41 -15.49 -2.90 -4.11
CA MET A 41 -14.43 -1.89 -4.14
C MET A 41 -14.96 -0.47 -3.94
N ARG A 42 -16.11 -0.13 -4.52
CA ARG A 42 -16.77 1.16 -4.34
C ARG A 42 -17.27 1.35 -2.90
N ALA A 43 -17.83 0.31 -2.29
CA ALA A 43 -18.25 0.36 -0.89
C ALA A 43 -17.07 0.63 0.04
N LEU A 44 -15.94 -0.03 -0.20
CA LEU A 44 -14.70 0.22 0.55
C LEU A 44 -14.20 1.66 0.34
N ALA A 45 -14.15 2.13 -0.91
CA ALA A 45 -13.72 3.50 -1.22
C ALA A 45 -14.57 4.57 -0.51
N ARG A 46 -15.90 4.38 -0.45
CA ARG A 46 -16.81 5.28 0.27
C ARG A 46 -16.54 5.30 1.78
N LYS A 47 -16.35 4.13 2.39
CA LYS A 47 -15.99 4.02 3.82
C LYS A 47 -14.68 4.75 4.16
N LEU A 48 -13.73 4.84 3.22
CA LEU A 48 -12.50 5.61 3.41
C LEU A 48 -12.77 7.12 3.45
N SER A 49 -13.65 7.62 2.59
CA SER A 49 -13.96 9.06 2.50
C SER A 49 -14.86 9.58 3.64
N GLU A 50 -15.77 8.75 4.16
CA GLU A 50 -16.82 9.17 5.12
C GLU A 50 -16.29 9.76 6.43
N GLY A 51 -15.03 9.50 6.80
CA GLY A 51 -14.41 10.02 8.02
C GLY A 51 -13.44 11.19 7.84
N LEU A 52 -13.19 11.63 6.60
CA LEU A 52 -12.21 12.69 6.30
C LEU A 52 -12.86 14.10 6.24
N ASP A 53 -14.17 14.16 5.95
CA ASP A 53 -14.95 15.40 5.77
C ASP A 53 -15.62 15.95 7.05
N VAL A 54 -15.25 15.48 8.25
CA VAL A 54 -15.91 15.90 9.50
C VAL A 54 -15.43 17.30 9.92
N GLY A 55 -15.97 18.31 9.25
CA GLY A 55 -15.63 19.71 9.46
C GLY A 55 -16.70 20.68 8.96
N SER A 56 -18.00 20.36 9.07
CA SER A 56 -19.08 21.36 9.01
C SER A 56 -20.43 20.74 9.35
N SER A 57 -20.90 20.90 10.59
CA SER A 57 -22.32 21.10 10.94
C SER A 57 -22.42 21.32 12.45
N ASP A 58 -22.65 22.58 12.79
CA ASP A 58 -23.10 23.05 14.09
C ASP A 58 -24.53 22.55 14.40
N ASP A 59 -24.89 22.64 15.67
CA ASP A 59 -26.22 22.44 16.28
C ASP A 59 -26.71 21.00 16.49
N ASP A 60 -26.39 20.43 17.66
CA ASP A 60 -27.45 19.82 18.47
C ASP A 60 -27.07 19.60 19.94
N LYS A 61 -27.98 20.00 20.84
CA LYS A 61 -27.77 20.21 22.27
C LYS A 61 -27.69 18.90 23.09
N SER A 62 -26.69 18.89 23.98
CA SER A 62 -26.72 18.46 25.39
C SER A 62 -27.13 17.02 25.81
N GLY A 63 -27.45 16.10 24.91
CA GLY A 63 -27.91 14.75 25.32
C GLY A 63 -26.98 13.57 25.03
N ASP A 64 -26.00 13.71 24.12
CA ASP A 64 -25.51 12.51 23.43
C ASP A 64 -24.04 12.54 22.99
N ALA A 65 -23.18 13.18 23.77
CA ALA A 65 -21.74 13.16 23.53
C ALA A 65 -21.16 11.73 23.57
N ASN A 66 -21.73 10.85 24.41
CA ASN A 66 -21.27 9.46 24.51
C ASN A 66 -21.63 8.63 23.27
N ARG A 67 -22.88 8.68 22.75
CA ARG A 67 -23.18 7.94 21.49
C ARG A 67 -22.50 8.57 20.28
N ARG A 68 -22.28 9.90 20.28
CA ARG A 68 -21.47 10.55 19.22
C ARG A 68 -20.02 10.05 19.26
N GLY A 69 -19.42 9.97 20.44
CA GLY A 69 -18.08 9.42 20.64
C GLY A 69 -17.99 7.93 20.29
N GLU A 70 -19.01 7.14 20.66
CA GLU A 70 -19.10 5.72 20.27
C GLU A 70 -19.22 5.56 18.76
N ARG A 71 -20.11 6.32 18.11
CA ARG A 71 -20.28 6.30 16.66
C ARG A 71 -18.98 6.66 15.94
N MET A 72 -18.30 7.73 16.34
CA MET A 72 -17.01 8.11 15.75
C MET A 72 -15.94 7.03 15.90
N ARG A 73 -15.91 6.31 17.04
CA ARG A 73 -15.00 5.17 17.23
C ARG A 73 -15.35 4.00 16.32
N THR A 74 -16.64 3.69 16.17
CA THR A 74 -17.11 2.65 15.24
C THR A 74 -16.76 3.01 13.80
N ASP A 75 -17.03 4.24 13.37
CA ASP A 75 -16.71 4.72 12.02
C ASP A 75 -15.20 4.66 11.73
N ALA A 76 -14.36 4.94 12.74
CA ALA A 76 -12.91 4.78 12.65
C ALA A 76 -12.48 3.31 12.50
N ALA A 77 -13.06 2.41 13.30
CA ALA A 77 -12.77 0.97 13.21
C ALA A 77 -13.18 0.39 11.85
N GLU A 78 -14.38 0.74 11.36
CA GLU A 78 -14.86 0.30 10.04
C GLU A 78 -13.99 0.84 8.90
N ARG A 79 -13.49 2.07 9.03
CA ARG A 79 -12.55 2.65 8.06
C ARG A 79 -11.24 1.86 8.03
N LEU A 80 -10.67 1.53 9.18
CA LEU A 80 -9.44 0.72 9.24
C LEU A 80 -9.64 -0.69 8.68
N GLU A 81 -10.79 -1.31 8.93
CA GLU A 81 -11.13 -2.60 8.33
C GLU A 81 -11.25 -2.48 6.79
N ALA A 82 -11.85 -1.41 6.29
CA ALA A 82 -11.94 -1.14 4.87
C ALA A 82 -10.56 -0.94 4.22
N VAL A 83 -9.64 -0.25 4.90
CA VAL A 83 -8.25 -0.08 4.47
C VAL A 83 -7.52 -1.44 4.42
N ALA A 84 -7.68 -2.28 5.44
CA ALA A 84 -7.08 -3.61 5.48
C ALA A 84 -7.60 -4.50 4.33
N ALA A 85 -8.90 -4.47 4.06
CA ALA A 85 -9.51 -5.16 2.91
C ALA A 85 -8.95 -4.64 1.58
N LEU A 86 -8.86 -3.31 1.39
CA LEU A 86 -8.29 -2.73 0.17
C LEU A 86 -6.83 -3.12 -0.03
N ARG A 87 -6.02 -3.13 1.04
CA ARG A 87 -4.63 -3.60 1.00
C ARG A 87 -4.54 -5.03 0.48
N ALA A 88 -5.39 -5.93 1.00
CA ALA A 88 -5.43 -7.33 0.58
C ALA A 88 -5.87 -7.47 -0.88
N LEU A 89 -6.91 -6.75 -1.30
CA LEU A 89 -7.41 -6.77 -2.68
C LEU A 89 -6.38 -6.23 -3.70
N ALA A 90 -5.66 -5.17 -3.34
CA ALA A 90 -4.60 -4.60 -4.17
C ALA A 90 -3.39 -5.56 -4.32
N CYS A 91 -3.07 -6.29 -3.25
CA CYS A 91 -2.03 -7.33 -3.28
C CYS A 91 -2.41 -8.47 -4.22
N ALA A 92 -3.68 -8.88 -4.19
CA ALA A 92 -4.19 -10.05 -4.89
C ALA A 92 -4.23 -9.91 -6.42
N ASN A 93 -4.50 -8.71 -6.94
CA ASN A 93 -4.83 -8.55 -8.36
C ASN A 93 -4.51 -7.14 -8.91
N ALA A 94 -3.89 -7.07 -10.09
CA ALA A 94 -3.56 -5.82 -10.77
C ALA A 94 -4.78 -4.99 -11.18
N ALA A 95 -5.86 -5.62 -11.65
CA ALA A 95 -7.09 -4.93 -11.98
C ALA A 95 -7.76 -4.31 -10.74
N ASN A 96 -7.56 -4.89 -9.54
CA ASN A 96 -8.03 -4.25 -8.31
C ASN A 96 -7.22 -2.97 -8.01
N ARG A 97 -5.91 -2.95 -8.32
CA ARG A 97 -5.11 -1.73 -8.15
C ARG A 97 -5.60 -0.60 -9.04
N GLU A 98 -5.94 -0.93 -10.28
CA GLU A 98 -6.48 0.04 -11.23
C GLU A 98 -7.89 0.52 -10.84
N ASN A 99 -8.77 -0.39 -10.42
CA ASN A 99 -10.11 0.00 -9.95
C ASN A 99 -10.03 0.88 -8.70
N ALA A 100 -9.10 0.60 -7.76
CA ALA A 100 -8.92 1.40 -6.56
C ALA A 100 -8.50 2.84 -6.93
N ARG A 101 -7.56 2.98 -7.87
CA ARG A 101 -7.19 4.29 -8.43
C ARG A 101 -8.39 5.00 -9.06
N ALA A 102 -9.12 4.32 -9.96
CA ALA A 102 -10.28 4.88 -10.63
C ALA A 102 -11.43 5.29 -9.67
N LEU A 103 -11.47 4.70 -8.47
CA LEU A 103 -12.41 5.04 -7.41
C LEU A 103 -11.92 6.14 -6.46
N GLY A 104 -10.77 6.75 -6.71
CA GLY A 104 -10.23 7.85 -5.90
C GLY A 104 -9.69 7.41 -4.54
N VAL A 105 -9.26 6.14 -4.39
CA VAL A 105 -8.78 5.60 -3.11
C VAL A 105 -7.43 6.19 -2.70
N ILE A 106 -6.56 6.54 -3.67
CA ILE A 106 -5.18 6.96 -3.41
C ILE A 106 -5.10 8.22 -2.53
N PRO A 107 -5.82 9.33 -2.82
CA PRO A 107 -5.84 10.51 -1.95
C PRO A 107 -6.21 10.18 -0.49
N SER A 108 -7.26 9.39 -0.27
CA SER A 108 -7.73 9.03 1.07
C SER A 108 -6.70 8.18 1.82
N LEU A 109 -6.04 7.23 1.15
CA LEU A 109 -4.95 6.46 1.77
C LEU A 109 -3.75 7.35 2.14
N CYS A 110 -3.42 8.35 1.32
CA CYS A 110 -2.34 9.30 1.63
C CYS A 110 -2.68 10.12 2.89
N GLU A 111 -3.93 10.55 3.03
CA GLU A 111 -4.38 11.28 4.21
C GLU A 111 -4.39 10.40 5.46
N ILE A 112 -4.96 9.19 5.38
CA ILE A 112 -5.00 8.24 6.50
C ILE A 112 -3.57 7.89 6.96
N ALA A 113 -2.67 7.60 6.02
CA ALA A 113 -1.28 7.32 6.35
C ALA A 113 -0.63 8.49 7.10
N ARG A 114 -0.82 9.73 6.62
CA ARG A 114 -0.25 10.93 7.24
C ARG A 114 -0.82 11.21 8.64
N ARG A 115 -2.13 11.10 8.81
CA ARG A 115 -2.82 11.46 10.07
C ARG A 115 -2.68 10.39 11.15
N GLU A 116 -2.81 9.14 10.74
CA GLU A 116 -2.97 8.00 11.68
C GLU A 116 -1.71 7.13 11.74
N HIS A 117 -0.73 7.32 10.85
CA HIS A 117 0.46 6.45 10.72
C HIS A 117 0.08 4.96 10.55
N CYS A 118 -1.09 4.71 9.94
CA CYS A 118 -1.68 3.37 9.81
C CYS A 118 -0.86 2.48 8.85
N VAL A 119 -0.38 1.35 9.37
CA VAL A 119 0.43 0.37 8.62
C VAL A 119 -0.34 -0.25 7.46
N GLU A 120 -1.65 -0.44 7.62
CA GLU A 120 -2.54 -0.98 6.60
C GLU A 120 -2.66 0.01 5.43
N ALA A 121 -2.80 1.31 5.70
CA ALA A 121 -2.85 2.35 4.68
C ALA A 121 -1.53 2.48 3.92
N ILE A 122 -0.41 2.50 4.65
CA ILE A 122 0.94 2.51 4.07
C ILE A 122 1.16 1.27 3.19
N GLY A 123 0.76 0.10 3.67
CA GLY A 123 0.84 -1.14 2.91
C GLY A 123 -0.10 -1.19 1.71
N ALA A 124 -1.27 -0.55 1.79
CA ALA A 124 -2.17 -0.40 0.65
C ALA A 124 -1.51 0.46 -0.44
N LEU A 125 -0.93 1.60 -0.09
CA LEU A 125 -0.17 2.46 -1.02
C LEU A 125 0.96 1.71 -1.70
N ARG A 126 1.75 0.94 -0.93
CA ARG A 126 2.79 0.07 -1.48
C ARG A 126 2.24 -0.89 -2.53
N ASN A 127 1.17 -1.61 -2.17
CA ASN A 127 0.58 -2.60 -3.05
C ASN A 127 0.00 -1.93 -4.30
N LEU A 128 -0.65 -0.77 -4.19
CA LEU A 128 -1.19 -0.01 -5.31
C LEU A 128 -0.11 0.45 -6.28
N ALA A 129 1.05 0.91 -5.78
CA ALA A 129 2.18 1.33 -6.60
C ALA A 129 2.91 0.15 -7.27
N HIS A 130 2.82 -1.05 -6.68
CA HIS A 130 3.57 -2.20 -7.16
C HIS A 130 3.24 -2.55 -8.62
N ASN A 131 4.24 -2.40 -9.49
CA ASN A 131 4.12 -2.58 -10.95
C ASN A 131 2.98 -1.75 -11.57
N SER A 132 2.71 -0.55 -11.05
CA SER A 132 1.76 0.41 -11.65
C SER A 132 2.34 1.83 -11.61
N GLU A 133 2.84 2.29 -12.77
CA GLU A 133 3.36 3.64 -12.93
C GLU A 133 2.28 4.70 -12.72
N ALA A 134 1.06 4.47 -13.23
CA ALA A 134 -0.07 5.38 -13.06
C ALA A 134 -0.44 5.57 -11.58
N ASN A 135 -0.49 4.48 -10.80
CA ASN A 135 -0.78 4.56 -9.37
C ASN A 135 0.36 5.23 -8.59
N ALA A 136 1.62 4.94 -8.96
CA ALA A 136 2.78 5.57 -8.34
C ALA A 136 2.81 7.08 -8.61
N SER A 137 2.52 7.49 -9.86
CA SER A 137 2.41 8.89 -10.27
C SER A 137 1.35 9.64 -9.48
N GLU A 138 0.14 9.09 -9.41
CA GLU A 138 -0.97 9.69 -8.68
C GLU A 138 -0.68 9.82 -7.17
N ALA A 139 -0.14 8.76 -6.55
CA ALA A 139 0.27 8.81 -5.15
C ALA A 139 1.36 9.88 -4.90
N GLY A 140 2.31 10.01 -5.83
CA GLY A 140 3.31 11.06 -5.82
C GLY A 140 2.71 12.47 -5.86
N ALA A 141 1.76 12.69 -6.77
CA ALA A 141 1.03 13.95 -6.89
C ALA A 141 0.18 14.27 -5.65
N CYS A 142 -0.36 13.26 -4.97
CA CYS A 142 -1.04 13.40 -3.68
C CYS A 142 -0.09 13.63 -2.48
N GLY A 143 1.22 13.70 -2.71
CA GLY A 143 2.22 13.96 -1.68
C GLY A 143 2.58 12.74 -0.83
N ALA A 144 2.38 11.51 -1.33
CA ALA A 144 2.72 10.29 -0.58
C ALA A 144 4.20 10.24 -0.15
N ILE A 145 5.12 10.72 -0.99
CA ILE A 145 6.56 10.70 -0.69
C ILE A 145 6.88 11.52 0.55
N GLY A 146 6.42 12.78 0.59
CA GLY A 146 6.63 13.67 1.74
C GLY A 146 5.94 13.16 3.01
N ALA A 147 4.73 12.63 2.89
CA ALA A 147 4.00 12.07 4.04
C ALA A 147 4.74 10.86 4.64
N LEU A 148 5.22 9.92 3.82
CA LEU A 148 5.97 8.76 4.29
C LEU A 148 7.34 9.15 4.87
N ALA A 149 8.01 10.15 4.29
CA ALA A 149 9.25 10.72 4.81
C ALA A 149 9.04 11.33 6.21
N GLU A 150 7.97 12.11 6.39
CA GLU A 150 7.60 12.70 7.69
C GLU A 150 7.32 11.62 8.75
N ILE A 151 6.59 10.57 8.40
CA ILE A 151 6.32 9.44 9.31
C ILE A 151 7.62 8.79 9.77
N ILE A 152 8.56 8.54 8.85
CA ILE A 152 9.87 7.95 9.18
C ILE A 152 10.65 8.86 10.13
N ARG A 153 10.72 10.17 9.84
CA ARG A 153 11.40 11.13 10.72
C ARG A 153 10.79 11.16 12.11
N ARG A 154 9.46 11.23 12.21
CA ARG A 154 8.75 11.30 13.49
C ARG A 154 8.96 10.05 14.32
N ARG A 155 8.74 8.88 13.74
CA ARG A 155 8.90 7.58 14.44
C ARG A 155 10.33 7.34 14.89
N THR A 156 11.32 7.74 14.09
CA THR A 156 12.73 7.63 14.47
C THR A 156 13.15 8.67 15.50
N ALA A 157 12.52 9.85 15.54
CA ALA A 157 12.74 10.82 16.60
C ALA A 157 12.12 10.36 17.93
N ASP A 158 10.88 9.87 17.90
CA ASP A 158 10.15 9.35 19.07
C ASP A 158 10.91 8.19 19.71
N ALA A 159 11.41 7.25 18.89
CA ALA A 159 12.20 6.11 19.38
C ALA A 159 13.53 6.53 20.05
N ARG A 160 14.16 7.62 19.59
CA ARG A 160 15.36 8.18 20.22
C ARG A 160 15.05 8.91 21.53
N ALA A 161 13.90 9.60 21.59
CA ALA A 161 13.46 10.31 22.79
C ALA A 161 12.96 9.36 23.89
N GLY A 162 12.41 8.20 23.51
CA GLY A 162 11.80 7.21 24.42
C GLY A 162 12.75 6.43 25.32
N GLY A 163 14.07 6.65 25.27
CA GLY A 163 15.00 6.19 26.31
C GLY A 163 15.11 4.67 26.54
N GLY A 164 14.72 3.83 25.58
CA GLY A 164 14.83 2.36 25.67
C GLY A 164 16.18 1.78 25.25
N ALA A 165 17.19 2.62 25.02
CA ALA A 165 18.54 2.17 24.74
C ALA A 165 19.24 1.85 26.06
N ASP A 166 19.14 0.59 26.48
CA ASP A 166 20.31 -0.07 27.05
C ASP A 166 21.47 0.15 26.04
N ALA A 167 22.35 1.10 26.36
CA ALA A 167 23.54 1.43 25.58
C ALA A 167 24.58 0.28 25.54
N SER A 168 24.28 -0.88 26.13
CA SER A 168 25.14 -2.04 26.27
C SER A 168 24.75 -3.23 25.38
N THR A 169 23.57 -3.26 24.76
CA THR A 169 23.25 -4.25 23.70
C THR A 169 23.63 -3.70 22.32
N SER A 170 24.94 -3.54 22.13
CA SER A 170 25.58 -3.15 20.87
C SER A 170 25.48 -4.28 19.84
N SER A 171 24.43 -4.27 19.02
CA SER A 171 24.46 -4.88 17.68
C SER A 171 23.52 -4.20 16.67
N SER A 172 22.38 -3.65 17.10
CA SER A 172 21.53 -2.84 16.21
C SER A 172 21.98 -1.38 16.17
N ARG A 173 22.39 -0.90 14.99
CA ARG A 173 22.74 0.51 14.74
C ARG A 173 21.49 1.39 14.58
N PHE A 174 20.29 0.83 14.69
CA PHE A 174 19.01 1.53 14.52
C PHE A 174 18.02 1.20 15.67
N PRO A 175 17.78 2.12 16.63
CA PRO A 175 17.05 1.84 17.86
C PRO A 175 15.52 1.88 17.66
N LEU A 176 14.99 1.18 16.65
CA LEU A 176 13.55 1.01 16.48
C LEU A 176 13.08 -0.30 17.12
N ALA A 177 12.14 -0.20 18.04
CA ALA A 177 11.47 -1.35 18.65
C ALA A 177 9.96 -1.30 18.41
N GLY A 178 9.30 -2.45 18.57
CA GLY A 178 7.84 -2.56 18.57
C GLY A 178 7.16 -1.94 17.35
N GLU A 179 6.19 -1.07 17.61
CA GLU A 179 5.35 -0.46 16.58
C GLU A 179 6.11 0.53 15.70
N ASP A 180 7.05 1.31 16.25
CA ASP A 180 7.82 2.26 15.46
C ASP A 180 8.67 1.56 14.41
N ARG A 181 9.24 0.39 14.73
CA ARG A 181 9.93 -0.47 13.74
C ARG A 181 9.01 -0.90 12.61
N ARG A 182 7.79 -1.33 12.94
CA ARG A 182 6.80 -1.79 11.95
C ARG A 182 6.37 -0.67 11.01
N VAL A 183 6.04 0.49 11.56
CA VAL A 183 5.62 1.66 10.78
C VAL A 183 6.74 2.14 9.86
N VAL A 184 7.97 2.27 10.37
CA VAL A 184 9.12 2.73 9.56
C VAL A 184 9.44 1.72 8.45
N PHE A 185 9.44 0.42 8.74
CA PHE A 185 9.67 -0.60 7.72
C PHE A 185 8.57 -0.58 6.64
N ALA A 186 7.30 -0.45 7.05
CA ALA A 186 6.20 -0.33 6.10
C ALA A 186 6.35 0.91 5.21
N ALA A 187 6.70 2.06 5.80
CA ALA A 187 6.88 3.32 5.08
C ALA A 187 8.07 3.25 4.10
N ALA A 188 9.20 2.68 4.53
CA ALA A 188 10.38 2.44 3.69
C ALA A 188 10.02 1.52 2.50
N SER A 189 9.32 0.41 2.77
CA SER A 189 8.87 -0.53 1.74
C SER A 189 7.88 0.12 0.74
N ALA A 190 7.00 1.00 1.21
CA ALA A 190 6.10 1.77 0.37
C ALA A 190 6.86 2.78 -0.50
N LEU A 191 7.82 3.51 0.07
CA LEU A 191 8.68 4.45 -0.66
C LEU A 191 9.43 3.74 -1.78
N THR A 192 10.04 2.58 -1.51
CA THR A 192 10.69 1.78 -2.57
C THR A 192 9.72 1.44 -3.70
N SER A 193 8.49 1.02 -3.39
CA SER A 193 7.52 0.68 -4.45
C SER A 193 7.03 1.90 -5.22
N LEU A 194 6.98 3.08 -4.59
CA LEU A 194 6.56 4.33 -5.22
C LEU A 194 7.64 4.96 -6.09
N THR A 195 8.91 4.68 -5.83
CA THR A 195 10.05 5.26 -6.57
C THR A 195 10.63 4.32 -7.62
N VAL A 196 10.51 3.00 -7.42
CA VAL A 196 10.97 2.01 -8.40
C VAL A 196 10.26 2.24 -9.73
N LYS A 197 11.05 2.53 -10.77
CA LYS A 197 10.60 2.84 -12.13
C LYS A 197 9.75 4.12 -12.25
N HIS A 198 9.78 5.01 -11.26
CA HIS A 198 9.08 6.30 -11.32
C HIS A 198 10.04 7.46 -10.99
N PRO A 199 10.71 8.05 -12.00
CA PRO A 199 11.82 8.98 -11.80
C PRO A 199 11.43 10.26 -11.06
N GLU A 200 10.20 10.77 -11.25
CA GLU A 200 9.76 11.95 -10.49
C GLU A 200 9.60 11.66 -9.00
N ASN A 201 9.15 10.46 -8.64
CA ASN A 201 9.01 10.07 -7.24
C ASN A 201 10.38 9.81 -6.64
N ALA A 202 11.28 9.20 -7.42
CA ALA A 202 12.67 9.07 -7.03
C ALA A 202 13.29 10.46 -6.77
N ALA A 203 13.08 11.44 -7.66
CA ALA A 203 13.56 12.81 -7.46
C ALA A 203 12.97 13.48 -6.20
N ARG A 204 11.68 13.27 -5.92
CA ARG A 204 11.03 13.72 -4.67
C ARG A 204 11.65 13.06 -3.43
N LEU A 205 12.05 11.79 -3.51
CA LEU A 205 12.74 11.11 -2.41
C LEU A 205 14.22 11.55 -2.28
N GLU A 206 14.88 11.89 -3.38
CA GLU A 206 16.26 12.40 -3.38
C GLU A 206 16.39 13.76 -2.68
N SER A 207 15.31 14.58 -2.64
CA SER A 207 15.28 15.77 -1.79
C SER A 207 15.19 15.46 -0.28
N GLU A 208 14.86 14.23 0.11
CA GLU A 208 14.70 13.75 1.49
C GLU A 208 15.92 12.90 1.91
N LYS A 209 17.12 13.51 1.86
CA LYS A 209 18.41 12.80 2.00
C LYS A 209 18.53 12.00 3.31
N ASP A 210 18.08 12.57 4.41
CA ASP A 210 18.10 11.94 5.74
C ASP A 210 17.22 10.68 5.79
N VAL A 211 16.06 10.72 5.13
CA VAL A 211 15.15 9.58 5.04
C VAL A 211 15.74 8.47 4.18
N ARG A 212 16.42 8.80 3.08
CA ARG A 212 17.07 7.79 2.24
C ARG A 212 18.13 6.99 3.03
N GLU A 213 18.97 7.67 3.81
CA GLU A 213 19.95 7.00 4.67
C GLU A 213 19.29 6.08 5.70
N ILE A 214 18.13 6.46 6.23
CA ILE A 214 17.34 5.62 7.15
C ILE A 214 16.81 4.39 6.41
N ILE A 215 16.25 4.55 5.21
CA ILE A 215 15.71 3.47 4.40
C ILE A 215 16.79 2.44 4.07
N GLU A 216 17.98 2.88 3.64
CA GLU A 216 19.10 2.00 3.33
C GLU A 216 19.51 1.14 4.54
N LYS A 217 19.52 1.73 5.74
CA LYS A 217 19.81 1.01 6.98
C LYS A 217 18.70 0.01 7.32
N VAL A 218 17.44 0.45 7.29
CA VAL A 218 16.27 -0.38 7.67
C VAL A 218 16.04 -1.54 6.70
N ILE A 219 16.25 -1.35 5.40
CA ILE A 219 16.10 -2.40 4.38
C ILE A 219 17.34 -3.30 4.32
N GLY A 220 18.54 -2.74 4.47
CA GLY A 220 19.79 -3.50 4.47
C GLY A 220 19.89 -4.50 5.63
N GLU A 221 19.38 -4.16 6.81
CA GLU A 221 19.33 -5.08 7.97
C GLU A 221 18.38 -6.27 7.74
N GLY A 222 17.33 -6.12 6.93
CA GLY A 222 16.37 -7.21 6.65
C GLY A 222 16.86 -8.26 5.65
N ALA A 223 17.99 -8.02 4.96
CA ALA A 223 18.58 -8.96 3.99
C ALA A 223 19.63 -9.90 4.62
N GLY A 224 20.09 -9.63 5.84
CA GLY A 224 21.15 -10.40 6.52
C GLY A 224 20.67 -11.60 7.35
N GLU A 225 19.36 -11.80 7.52
CA GLU A 225 18.80 -12.87 8.37
C GLU A 225 18.27 -14.08 7.57
N GLY A 226 18.63 -14.23 6.28
CA GLY A 226 18.05 -15.21 5.37
C GLY A 226 19.01 -16.18 4.68
N GLU A 227 20.30 -16.20 5.03
CA GLU A 227 21.29 -17.13 4.43
C GLU A 227 22.01 -17.95 5.51
N GLU A 228 21.27 -18.77 6.26
CA GLU A 228 21.81 -20.00 6.87
C GLU A 228 20.69 -21.05 6.95
N GLU A 229 20.53 -21.85 5.89
CA GLU A 229 20.32 -23.31 5.96
C GLU A 229 20.59 -24.00 4.62
#